data_AF-X1I5W9-F1
#
_entry.id   AF-X1I5W9-F1
#
_cell.length_a   1.000
_cell.length_b   1.000
_cell.length_c   1.000
_cell.angle_alpha   90.00
_cell.angle_beta   90.00
_cell.angle_gamma   90.00
#
_symmetry.space_group_name_H-M   'P 1'
#
loop_
_entity.id
_entity.type
_entity.pdbx_description
1 polymer ?
#
loop_
_entity_poly.entity_id
_entity_poly.type
_entity_poly.pdbx_seq_one_letter_code
_entity_poly.pdbx_strand_id
1 'polypeptide(L)'
;ILFIERCVQLLRDRGKLGIVLPEGLFGNPSNRYIWAYLRSKGKILGIISLDQNTFQPYTCNKTSILFFQKLKNVPKNYKIDFGIVDNVGHDKDGKVLYKLNKDGSIKYDKNKNPIVNNELINLHLKINESAEFSYLEDQKVFKLSLNEIKNNIFIPNYYTGVEKTLKSLKNNKDFQLVSIGDLVKNGIIYTKNKGYLPRGDEIGSHVYGLGDIPFIRTSEINNWEVDLNSHKKTSNEVYDQFKDKQNIEIGDILLVKDGGPNLIGNTAFITELDTRILIQSHIFQI
;
A
#
# COMPACT_ATOMS: atom_id res chain seq x y z
N ILE A 1 -2.05 -14.27 14.96
CA ILE A 1 -2.89 -13.71 16.05
C ILE A 1 -2.56 -14.30 17.41
N LEU A 2 -2.58 -15.63 17.56
CA LEU A 2 -2.29 -16.30 18.85
C LEU A 2 -1.01 -15.82 19.54
N PHE A 3 0.06 -15.57 18.77
CA PHE A 3 1.31 -15.02 19.32
C PHE A 3 1.12 -13.61 19.93
N ILE A 4 0.36 -12.72 19.29
CA ILE A 4 0.09 -11.37 19.81
C ILE A 4 -0.68 -11.49 21.14
N GLU A 5 -1.74 -12.31 21.15
CA GLU A 5 -2.53 -12.53 22.36
C GLU A 5 -1.69 -13.12 23.50
N ARG A 6 -0.86 -14.12 23.19
CA ARG A 6 0.02 -14.76 24.16
C ARG A 6 1.05 -13.79 24.72
N CYS A 7 1.70 -12.98 23.87
CA CYS A 7 2.62 -11.94 24.33
C CYS A 7 1.92 -10.97 25.29
N VAL A 8 0.71 -10.51 24.95
CA VAL A 8 -0.07 -9.60 25.81
C VAL A 8 -0.50 -10.25 27.13
N GLN A 9 -0.85 -11.54 27.13
CA GLN A 9 -1.17 -12.29 28.35
C GLN A 9 0.03 -12.34 29.31
N LEU A 10 1.23 -12.61 28.77
CA LEU A 10 2.47 -12.74 29.54
C LEU A 10 2.99 -11.40 30.10
N LEU A 11 2.60 -10.27 29.52
CA LEU A 11 2.95 -8.96 30.08
C LEU A 11 2.31 -8.78 31.46
N ARG A 12 3.12 -8.34 32.44
CA ARG A 12 2.61 -7.72 33.67
C ARG A 12 1.89 -6.40 33.34
N ASP A 13 1.07 -5.91 34.28
CA ASP A 13 0.47 -4.59 34.14
C ASP A 13 1.56 -3.52 33.96
N ARG A 14 1.31 -2.54 33.08
CA ARG A 14 2.28 -1.53 32.61
C ARG A 14 3.49 -2.09 31.84
N GLY A 15 3.56 -3.40 31.61
CA GLY A 15 4.60 -4.04 30.79
C GLY A 15 4.53 -3.59 29.33
N LYS A 16 5.70 -3.51 28.69
CA LYS A 16 5.83 -3.09 27.29
C LYS A 16 6.22 -4.27 26.40
N LEU A 17 5.74 -4.24 25.17
CA LEU A 17 6.02 -5.21 24.12
C LEU A 17 6.51 -4.47 22.87
N GLY A 18 7.59 -4.96 22.27
CA GLY A 18 7.97 -4.68 20.89
C GLY A 18 7.86 -5.97 20.09
N ILE A 19 7.15 -5.95 18.97
CA ILE A 19 6.97 -7.14 18.13
C ILE A 19 7.00 -6.77 16.64
N VAL A 20 7.70 -7.57 15.85
CA VAL A 20 7.73 -7.45 14.38
C VAL A 20 6.58 -8.26 13.80
N LEU A 21 5.80 -7.64 12.91
CA LEU A 21 4.62 -8.22 12.30
C LEU A 21 4.56 -7.89 10.80
N PRO A 22 3.98 -8.75 9.95
CA PRO A 22 3.71 -8.39 8.56
C PRO A 22 2.83 -7.14 8.46
N GLU A 23 3.18 -6.20 7.58
CA GLU A 23 2.51 -4.89 7.47
C GLU A 23 1.02 -5.02 7.09
N GLY A 24 0.64 -6.07 6.36
CA GLY A 24 -0.76 -6.36 6.03
C GLY A 24 -1.69 -6.49 7.25
N LEU A 25 -1.16 -6.82 8.44
CA LEU A 25 -1.94 -6.85 9.68
C LEU A 25 -2.36 -5.45 10.15
N PHE A 26 -1.66 -4.40 9.74
CA PHE A 26 -1.86 -3.03 10.20
C PHE A 26 -2.90 -2.26 9.39
N GLY A 27 -3.27 -2.72 8.19
CA GLY A 27 -4.22 -2.00 7.32
C GLY A 27 -5.43 -2.83 6.87
N ASN A 28 -5.35 -4.16 6.88
CA ASN A 28 -6.40 -4.98 6.27
C ASN A 28 -7.70 -4.96 7.11
N PRO A 29 -8.87 -4.64 6.51
CA PRO A 29 -10.16 -4.69 7.19
C PRO A 29 -10.47 -6.01 7.90
N SER A 30 -10.05 -7.16 7.35
CA SER A 30 -10.27 -8.47 7.98
C SER A 30 -9.54 -8.63 9.31
N ASN A 31 -8.46 -7.88 9.54
CA ASN A 31 -7.61 -7.94 10.73
C ASN A 31 -7.98 -6.92 11.81
N ARG A 32 -9.07 -6.14 11.64
CA ARG A 32 -9.49 -5.09 12.58
C ARG A 32 -9.72 -5.58 14.01
N TYR A 33 -10.11 -6.83 14.19
CA TYR A 33 -10.32 -7.43 15.50
C TYR A 33 -9.04 -7.50 16.35
N ILE A 34 -7.87 -7.61 15.72
CA ILE A 34 -6.57 -7.60 16.43
C ILE A 34 -6.36 -6.25 17.11
N TRP A 35 -6.66 -5.16 16.41
CA TRP A 35 -6.55 -3.79 16.93
C TRP A 35 -7.61 -3.49 17.99
N ALA A 36 -8.81 -4.05 17.85
CA ALA A 36 -9.82 -4.00 18.91
C ALA A 36 -9.34 -4.72 20.17
N TYR A 37 -8.77 -5.92 20.04
CA TYR A 37 -8.21 -6.67 21.16
C TYR A 37 -7.08 -5.90 21.85
N LEU A 38 -6.08 -5.41 21.10
CA LEU A 38 -4.96 -4.67 21.66
C LEU A 38 -5.42 -3.43 22.44
N ARG A 39 -6.33 -2.62 21.87
CA ARG A 39 -6.90 -1.46 22.55
C ARG A 39 -7.71 -1.80 23.80
N SER A 40 -8.30 -2.99 23.87
CA SER A 40 -8.98 -3.46 25.09
C SER A 40 -8.03 -3.85 26.22
N LYS A 41 -6.74 -4.11 25.91
CA LYS A 41 -5.74 -4.61 26.87
C LYS A 41 -4.65 -3.60 27.19
N GLY A 42 -4.62 -2.46 26.52
CA GLY A 42 -3.54 -1.49 26.69
C GLY A 42 -3.54 -0.41 25.62
N LYS A 43 -2.43 0.31 25.54
CA LYS A 43 -2.21 1.36 24.55
C LYS A 43 -1.12 0.98 23.56
N ILE A 44 -1.33 1.37 22.31
CA ILE A 44 -0.32 1.35 21.26
C ILE A 44 0.62 2.53 21.53
N LEU A 45 1.91 2.28 21.66
CA LEU A 45 2.91 3.33 21.90
C LEU A 45 3.41 3.90 20.57
N GLY A 46 3.71 3.02 19.63
CA GLY A 46 4.20 3.44 18.33
C GLY A 46 4.29 2.32 17.33
N ILE A 47 4.36 2.70 16.06
CA ILE A 47 4.42 1.80 14.91
C ILE A 47 5.49 2.28 13.94
N ILE A 48 6.43 1.39 13.65
CA ILE A 48 7.53 1.68 12.72
C ILE A 48 7.37 0.80 11.48
N SER A 49 7.07 1.42 10.32
CA SER A 49 7.13 0.76 9.02
C SER A 49 8.59 0.55 8.64
N LEU A 50 8.95 -0.69 8.31
CA LEU A 50 10.30 -1.05 7.91
C LEU A 50 10.40 -1.16 6.38
N ASP A 51 11.62 -1.02 5.86
CA ASP A 51 11.91 -1.23 4.45
C ASP A 51 11.65 -2.69 4.06
N GLN A 52 11.26 -2.92 2.80
CA GLN A 52 10.97 -4.27 2.31
C GLN A 52 12.19 -5.20 2.39
N ASN A 53 13.40 -4.66 2.35
CA ASN A 53 14.64 -5.46 2.39
C ASN A 53 15.08 -5.81 3.82
N THR A 54 14.39 -5.33 4.86
CA THR A 54 14.79 -5.53 6.27
C THR A 54 15.08 -6.98 6.64
N PHE A 55 14.26 -7.91 6.14
CA PHE A 55 14.41 -9.34 6.40
C PHE A 55 14.78 -10.14 5.16
N GLN A 56 15.16 -9.48 4.07
CA GLN A 56 15.73 -10.17 2.91
C GLN A 56 17.17 -10.62 3.22
N PRO A 57 17.64 -11.72 2.63
CA PRO A 57 16.96 -12.56 1.64
C PRO A 57 15.99 -13.60 2.23
N TYR A 58 15.80 -13.65 3.54
CA TYR A 58 14.99 -14.67 4.21
C TYR A 58 13.48 -14.53 3.97
N THR A 59 12.97 -13.29 3.87
CA THR A 59 11.58 -13.03 3.46
C THR A 59 11.44 -11.68 2.74
N CYS A 60 10.62 -11.66 1.70
CA CYS A 60 10.27 -10.45 0.94
C CYS A 60 9.01 -9.73 1.48
N ASN A 61 8.42 -10.26 2.56
CA ASN A 61 7.24 -9.66 3.19
C ASN A 61 7.63 -8.34 3.86
N LYS A 62 6.92 -7.26 3.52
CA LYS A 62 7.05 -6.00 4.24
C LYS A 62 6.55 -6.14 5.67
N THR A 63 7.29 -5.58 6.62
CA THR A 63 7.03 -5.73 8.06
C THR A 63 7.00 -4.38 8.76
N SER A 64 6.39 -4.36 9.93
CA SER A 64 6.40 -3.20 10.82
C SER A 64 6.62 -3.65 12.26
N ILE A 65 7.20 -2.76 13.06
CA ILE A 65 7.38 -2.96 14.51
C ILE A 65 6.21 -2.31 15.24
N LEU A 66 5.49 -3.09 16.03
CA LEU A 66 4.49 -2.62 16.97
C LEU A 66 5.11 -2.47 18.36
N PHE A 67 5.03 -1.28 18.93
CA PHE A 67 5.27 -1.02 20.34
C PHE A 67 3.94 -0.88 21.07
N PHE A 68 3.77 -1.64 22.14
CA PHE A 68 2.52 -1.73 22.92
C PHE A 68 2.81 -1.70 24.42
N GLN A 69 1.90 -1.15 25.21
CA GLN A 69 1.94 -1.20 26.67
C GLN A 69 0.63 -1.73 27.23
N LYS A 70 0.69 -2.81 28.00
CA LYS A 70 -0.47 -3.36 28.71
C LYS A 70 -0.89 -2.39 29.81
N LEU A 71 -2.19 -2.10 29.91
CA LEU A 71 -2.76 -1.24 30.93
C LEU A 71 -4.11 -1.80 31.36
N LYS A 72 -4.38 -1.84 32.68
CA LYS A 72 -5.72 -2.13 33.20
C LYS A 72 -6.73 -1.04 32.83
N ASN A 73 -6.34 0.22 33.00
CA ASN A 73 -7.15 1.39 32.67
C ASN A 73 -6.60 2.04 31.41
N VAL A 74 -7.20 1.72 30.27
CA VAL A 74 -6.79 2.25 28.97
C VAL A 74 -7.40 3.64 28.77
N PRO A 75 -6.59 4.69 28.49
CA PRO A 75 -7.12 6.01 28.17
C PRO A 75 -7.91 5.99 26.85
N LYS A 76 -9.00 6.75 26.78
CA LYS A 76 -9.87 6.82 25.59
C LYS A 76 -9.14 7.35 24.35
N ASN A 77 -8.23 8.30 24.54
CA ASN A 77 -7.41 8.87 23.49
C ASN A 77 -5.97 9.05 24.00
N TYR A 78 -5.00 8.89 23.11
CA TYR A 78 -3.58 9.04 23.40
C TYR A 78 -2.81 9.21 22.09
N LYS A 79 -1.60 9.76 22.16
CA LYS A 79 -0.68 9.88 21.02
C LYS A 79 0.05 8.58 20.74
N ILE A 80 0.25 8.30 19.47
CA ILE A 80 0.96 7.16 18.93
C ILE A 80 2.11 7.68 18.08
N ASP A 81 3.32 7.20 18.34
CA ASP A 81 4.50 7.52 17.54
C ASP A 81 4.51 6.69 16.25
N PHE A 82 4.67 7.34 15.10
CA PHE A 82 4.83 6.68 13.82
C PHE A 82 6.22 6.93 13.26
N GLY A 83 6.77 5.93 12.57
CA GLY A 83 8.04 6.04 11.87
C GLY A 83 8.05 5.26 10.57
N ILE A 84 8.72 5.81 9.56
CA ILE A 84 8.97 5.20 8.26
C ILE A 84 10.48 5.07 8.11
N VAL A 85 10.94 3.84 7.86
CA VAL A 85 12.34 3.49 7.66
C VAL A 85 12.47 2.96 6.25
N ASP A 86 13.16 3.70 5.38
CA ASP A 86 13.37 3.30 3.98
C ASP A 86 14.75 2.66 3.80
N ASN A 87 15.67 2.91 4.73
CA ASN A 87 17.04 2.44 4.61
C ASN A 87 17.47 1.68 5.87
N VAL A 88 17.78 0.40 5.71
CA VAL A 88 18.18 -0.51 6.80
C VAL A 88 19.66 -0.90 6.77
N GLY A 89 20.41 -0.38 5.80
CA GLY A 89 21.85 -0.57 5.71
C GLY A 89 22.28 -1.71 4.79
N HIS A 90 21.35 -2.39 4.12
CA HIS A 90 21.66 -3.44 3.14
C HIS A 90 20.60 -3.50 2.03
N ASP A 91 20.98 -4.08 0.89
CA ASP A 91 20.08 -4.37 -0.23
C ASP A 91 19.37 -5.72 -0.09
N LYS A 92 18.57 -6.10 -1.09
CA LYS A 92 17.84 -7.38 -1.11
C LYS A 92 18.74 -8.63 -0.97
N ASP A 93 20.00 -8.54 -1.36
CA ASP A 93 20.96 -9.65 -1.33
C ASP A 93 21.79 -9.65 -0.03
N GLY A 94 21.53 -8.69 0.87
CA GLY A 94 22.25 -8.51 2.13
C GLY A 94 23.56 -7.74 1.99
N LYS A 95 23.85 -7.16 0.81
CA LYS A 95 25.05 -6.35 0.62
C LYS A 95 24.89 -5.01 1.33
N VAL A 96 25.90 -4.63 2.11
CA VAL A 96 25.88 -3.37 2.88
C VAL A 96 25.75 -2.17 1.94
N LEU A 97 24.81 -1.30 2.25
CA LEU A 97 24.59 -0.02 1.60
C LEU A 97 25.16 1.11 2.46
N TYR A 98 25.97 1.97 1.85
CA TYR A 98 26.56 3.14 2.51
C TYR A 98 25.88 4.42 2.06
N LYS A 99 25.92 5.45 2.91
CA LYS A 99 25.46 6.78 2.54
C LYS A 99 26.38 7.36 1.48
N LEU A 100 25.80 8.03 0.50
CA LEU A 100 26.54 8.65 -0.60
C LEU A 100 26.51 10.18 -0.48
N ASN A 101 27.56 10.81 -1.00
CA ASN A 101 27.59 12.24 -1.31
C ASN A 101 26.81 12.49 -2.61
N LYS A 102 26.56 13.77 -2.94
CA LYS A 102 25.82 14.15 -4.16
C LYS A 102 26.53 13.75 -5.46
N ASP A 103 27.85 13.54 -5.41
CA ASP A 103 28.67 13.07 -6.53
C ASP A 103 28.71 11.53 -6.65
N GLY A 104 28.00 10.79 -5.78
CA GLY A 104 27.96 9.33 -5.76
C GLY A 104 29.09 8.68 -4.95
N SER A 105 30.04 9.43 -4.40
CA SER A 105 31.10 8.88 -3.55
C SER A 105 30.58 8.46 -2.16
N ILE A 106 31.22 7.48 -1.52
CA ILE A 106 30.84 7.03 -0.16
C ILE A 106 31.12 8.14 0.85
N LYS A 107 30.16 8.38 1.75
CA LYS A 107 30.29 9.31 2.86
C LYS A 107 30.98 8.63 4.04
N TYR A 108 32.00 9.31 4.58
CA TYR A 108 32.77 8.83 5.72
C TYR A 108 32.49 9.64 6.99
N ASP A 109 32.64 9.02 8.15
CA ASP A 109 32.58 9.70 9.45
C ASP A 109 33.90 10.43 9.79
N LYS A 110 33.97 11.05 10.97
CA LYS A 110 35.16 11.77 11.45
C LYS A 110 36.40 10.88 11.58
N ASN A 111 36.20 9.57 11.69
CA ASN A 111 37.26 8.57 11.85
C ASN A 111 37.62 7.88 10.51
N LYS A 112 37.11 8.40 9.38
CA LYS A 112 37.28 7.83 8.02
C LYS A 112 36.67 6.43 7.85
N ASN A 113 35.66 6.08 8.63
CA ASN A 113 34.87 4.86 8.39
C ASN A 113 33.65 5.18 7.51
N PRO A 114 33.28 4.29 6.57
CA PRO A 114 32.12 4.52 5.70
C PRO A 114 30.83 4.47 6.53
N ILE A 115 29.95 5.46 6.32
CA ILE A 115 28.70 5.57 7.08
C ILE A 115 27.66 4.64 6.45
N VAL A 116 27.22 3.62 7.18
CA VAL A 116 26.14 2.73 6.75
C VAL A 116 24.84 3.51 6.56
N ASN A 117 24.13 3.24 5.46
CA ASN A 117 22.84 3.83 5.16
C ASN A 117 21.72 3.13 5.96
N ASN A 118 21.76 3.27 7.28
CA ASN A 118 20.79 2.67 8.18
C ASN A 118 20.10 3.76 9.03
N GLU A 119 18.80 3.96 8.81
CA GLU A 119 17.98 4.94 9.51
C GLU A 119 17.56 4.47 10.91
N LEU A 120 17.61 3.16 11.21
CA LEU A 120 17.23 2.59 12.51
C LEU A 120 18.14 3.07 13.65
N ILE A 121 19.43 3.29 13.36
CA ILE A 121 20.45 3.64 14.37
C ILE A 121 20.04 4.86 15.19
N ASN A 122 19.54 5.91 14.52
CA ASN A 122 19.17 7.17 15.15
C ASN A 122 17.65 7.39 15.20
N LEU A 123 16.85 6.36 14.91
CA LEU A 123 15.40 6.49 14.83
C LEU A 123 14.79 6.94 16.17
N HIS A 124 15.28 6.42 17.29
CA HIS A 124 14.78 6.76 18.62
C HIS A 124 14.93 8.25 18.95
N LEU A 125 16.02 8.90 18.52
CA LEU A 125 16.23 10.33 18.68
C LEU A 125 15.20 11.12 17.87
N LYS A 126 15.03 10.75 16.60
CA LYS A 126 14.07 11.39 15.69
C LYS A 126 12.62 11.25 16.17
N ILE A 127 12.25 10.09 16.74
CA ILE A 127 10.91 9.88 17.29
C ILE A 127 10.67 10.75 18.53
N ASN A 128 11.66 10.90 19.41
CA ASN A 128 11.53 11.75 20.58
C ASN A 128 11.27 13.22 20.19
N GLU A 129 11.95 13.68 19.15
CA GLU A 129 11.84 15.04 18.60
C GLU A 129 10.66 15.22 17.61
N SER A 130 9.89 14.17 17.34
CA SER A 130 8.84 14.22 16.31
C SER A 130 7.69 15.14 16.72
N ALA A 131 7.22 15.92 15.75
CA ALA A 131 6.04 16.77 15.87
C ALA A 131 4.75 15.97 15.64
N GLU A 132 3.61 16.63 15.87
CA GLU A 132 2.33 16.12 15.37
C GLU A 132 2.36 16.03 13.84
N PHE A 133 1.59 15.10 13.31
CA PHE A 133 1.50 14.89 11.88
C PHE A 133 0.94 16.13 11.15
N SER A 134 1.62 16.52 10.09
CA SER A 134 1.24 17.62 9.21
C SER A 134 1.22 17.16 7.76
N TYR A 135 0.07 17.36 7.11
CA TYR A 135 -0.09 17.10 5.67
C TYR A 135 0.72 18.05 4.80
N LEU A 136 1.23 19.15 5.35
CA LEU A 136 2.00 20.14 4.59
C LEU A 136 3.50 19.81 4.58
N GLU A 137 3.94 18.93 5.48
CA GLU A 137 5.35 18.60 5.66
C GLU A 137 5.66 17.21 5.12
N ASP A 138 6.89 17.00 4.68
CA ASP A 138 7.39 15.65 4.38
C ASP A 138 8.03 15.07 5.65
N GLN A 139 7.28 14.20 6.33
CA GLN A 139 7.62 13.69 7.65
C GLN A 139 7.77 12.16 7.61
N LYS A 140 8.97 11.67 7.94
CA LYS A 140 9.20 10.22 8.15
C LYS A 140 8.89 9.76 9.57
N VAL A 141 8.85 10.68 10.53
CA VAL A 141 8.47 10.42 11.92
C VAL A 141 7.46 11.46 12.36
N PHE A 142 6.38 11.04 13.02
CA PHE A 142 5.30 11.92 13.41
C PHE A 142 4.44 11.29 14.51
N LYS A 143 3.59 12.10 15.14
CA LYS A 143 2.61 11.65 16.13
C LYS A 143 1.19 11.82 15.59
N LEU A 144 0.35 10.82 15.86
CA LEU A 144 -1.09 10.90 15.65
C LEU A 144 -1.82 10.50 16.93
N SER A 145 -2.91 11.19 17.23
CA SER A 145 -3.84 10.78 18.26
C SER A 145 -4.67 9.58 17.80
N LEU A 146 -5.04 8.70 18.72
CA LEU A 146 -5.83 7.50 18.40
C LEU A 146 -7.14 7.82 17.67
N ASN A 147 -7.80 8.94 17.98
CA ASN A 147 -9.02 9.39 17.30
C ASN A 147 -8.79 9.92 15.88
N GLU A 148 -7.55 10.22 15.49
CA GLU A 148 -7.18 10.63 14.12
C GLU A 148 -6.91 9.42 13.22
N ILE A 149 -6.81 8.22 13.80
CA ILE A 149 -6.62 6.97 13.06
C ILE A 149 -7.87 6.65 12.23
N LYS A 150 -7.70 6.63 10.90
CA LYS A 150 -8.77 6.36 9.95
C LYS A 150 -8.93 4.87 9.73
N ASN A 151 -10.17 4.36 9.76
CA ASN A 151 -10.51 2.98 9.40
C ASN A 151 -9.74 1.87 10.15
N ASN A 152 -9.14 2.20 11.30
CA ASN A 152 -8.17 1.35 12.02
C ASN A 152 -6.95 0.97 11.16
N ILE A 153 -6.49 1.90 10.31
CA ILE A 153 -5.29 1.75 9.50
C ILE A 153 -4.10 2.31 10.29
N PHE A 154 -3.20 1.42 10.68
CA PHE A 154 -2.03 1.67 11.49
C PHE A 154 -0.75 1.66 10.65
N ILE A 155 -0.84 1.94 9.35
CA ILE A 155 0.29 1.99 8.42
C ILE A 155 0.72 3.46 8.25
N PRO A 156 1.94 3.87 8.65
CA PRO A 156 2.38 5.26 8.53
C PRO A 156 2.26 5.82 7.09
N ASN A 157 2.63 5.03 6.07
CA ASN A 157 2.61 5.43 4.66
C ASN A 157 1.20 5.80 4.13
N TYR A 158 0.15 5.29 4.77
CA TYR A 158 -1.23 5.66 4.42
C TYR A 158 -1.49 7.16 4.63
N TYR A 159 -0.91 7.72 5.70
CA TYR A 159 -1.12 9.12 6.08
C TYR A 159 -0.22 10.06 5.30
N THR A 160 1.06 9.71 5.11
CA THR A 160 2.04 10.55 4.40
C THR A 160 1.82 10.58 2.89
N GLY A 161 1.27 9.52 2.30
CA GLY A 161 0.99 9.42 0.86
C GLY A 161 -0.40 9.93 0.49
N VAL A 162 -1.39 9.03 0.55
CA VAL A 162 -2.74 9.23 -0.01
C VAL A 162 -3.44 10.46 0.59
N GLU A 163 -3.47 10.54 1.92
CA GLU A 163 -4.23 11.58 2.61
C GLU A 163 -3.64 12.99 2.44
N LYS A 164 -2.32 13.09 2.39
CA LYS A 164 -1.61 14.34 2.07
C LYS A 164 -1.97 14.82 0.67
N THR A 165 -1.90 13.96 -0.33
CA THR A 165 -2.25 14.30 -1.72
C THR A 165 -3.70 14.75 -1.84
N LEU A 166 -4.64 14.02 -1.23
CA LEU A 166 -6.07 14.39 -1.27
C LEU A 166 -6.33 15.76 -0.62
N LYS A 167 -5.71 16.07 0.52
CA LYS A 167 -5.90 17.38 1.16
C LYS A 167 -5.30 18.52 0.35
N SER A 168 -4.14 18.30 -0.27
CA SER A 168 -3.52 19.28 -1.17
C SER A 168 -4.43 19.59 -2.36
N LEU A 169 -4.93 18.55 -3.04
CA LEU A 169 -5.83 18.68 -4.18
C LEU A 169 -7.15 19.35 -3.82
N LYS A 170 -7.69 19.11 -2.61
CA LYS A 170 -8.94 19.73 -2.16
C LYS A 170 -8.88 21.27 -2.11
N ASN A 171 -7.70 21.82 -1.85
CA ASN A 171 -7.51 23.27 -1.77
C ASN A 171 -7.27 23.91 -3.13
N ASN A 172 -7.01 23.10 -4.16
CA ASN A 172 -6.84 23.59 -5.52
C ASN A 172 -8.20 23.74 -6.19
N LYS A 173 -8.49 24.95 -6.71
CA LYS A 173 -9.76 25.28 -7.35
C LYS A 173 -9.95 24.60 -8.71
N ASP A 174 -8.88 24.10 -9.32
CA ASP A 174 -8.91 23.43 -10.62
C ASP A 174 -9.42 21.98 -10.53
N PHE A 175 -9.48 21.41 -9.31
CA PHE A 175 -9.86 20.02 -9.10
C PHE A 175 -11.09 19.91 -8.21
N GLN A 176 -12.03 19.06 -8.63
CA GLN A 176 -13.12 18.62 -7.78
C GLN A 176 -12.84 17.19 -7.29
N LEU A 177 -12.73 17.01 -5.98
CA LEU A 177 -12.61 15.67 -5.40
C LEU A 177 -14.00 15.07 -5.21
N VAL A 178 -14.25 13.97 -5.92
CA VAL A 178 -15.46 13.16 -5.85
C VAL A 178 -15.09 11.75 -5.48
N SER A 179 -15.91 11.09 -4.67
CA SER A 179 -15.71 9.66 -4.42
C SER A 179 -16.22 8.85 -5.61
N ILE A 180 -15.63 7.67 -5.85
CA ILE A 180 -16.17 6.71 -6.81
C ILE A 180 -17.65 6.41 -6.51
N GLY A 181 -18.01 6.30 -5.23
CA GLY A 181 -19.41 6.08 -4.83
C GLY A 181 -20.35 7.22 -5.24
N ASP A 182 -19.90 8.47 -5.21
CA ASP A 182 -20.69 9.61 -5.69
C ASP A 182 -20.85 9.57 -7.21
N LEU A 183 -19.80 9.20 -7.94
CA LEU A 183 -19.87 9.01 -9.40
C LEU A 183 -20.88 7.91 -9.77
N VAL A 184 -20.88 6.78 -9.04
CA VAL A 184 -21.88 5.72 -9.22
C VAL A 184 -23.29 6.24 -8.92
N LYS A 185 -23.46 6.92 -7.78
CA LYS A 185 -24.77 7.42 -7.34
C LYS A 185 -25.36 8.44 -8.32
N ASN A 186 -24.51 9.26 -8.92
CA ASN A 186 -24.90 10.27 -9.90
C ASN A 186 -25.05 9.71 -11.32
N GLY A 187 -24.79 8.41 -11.54
CA GLY A 187 -24.88 7.78 -12.86
C GLY A 187 -23.80 8.25 -13.84
N ILE A 188 -22.67 8.75 -13.34
CA ILE A 188 -21.55 9.24 -14.17
C ILE A 188 -20.70 8.06 -14.65
N ILE A 189 -20.49 7.05 -13.80
CA ILE A 189 -19.74 5.83 -14.13
C ILE A 189 -20.66 4.61 -14.11
N TYR A 190 -20.38 3.66 -14.99
CA TYR A 190 -21.16 2.43 -15.10
C TYR A 190 -20.85 1.47 -13.96
N THR A 191 -21.88 0.77 -13.46
CA THR A 191 -21.70 -0.32 -12.49
C THR A 191 -22.54 -1.53 -12.84
N LYS A 192 -22.05 -2.71 -12.46
CA LYS A 192 -22.85 -3.94 -12.50
C LYS A 192 -23.93 -3.90 -11.40
N ASN A 193 -24.88 -4.83 -11.51
CA ASN A 193 -25.93 -5.03 -10.51
C ASN A 193 -25.37 -4.97 -9.07
N LYS A 194 -26.07 -4.25 -8.19
CA LYS A 194 -25.67 -3.97 -6.80
C LYS A 194 -24.57 -2.90 -6.62
N GLY A 195 -24.22 -2.15 -7.67
CA GLY A 195 -23.34 -0.98 -7.56
C GLY A 195 -21.84 -1.33 -7.50
N TYR A 196 -21.46 -2.55 -7.93
CA TYR A 196 -20.06 -2.95 -8.01
C TYR A 196 -19.44 -2.49 -9.33
N LEU A 197 -18.22 -1.97 -9.27
CA LEU A 197 -17.44 -1.68 -10.48
C LEU A 197 -17.25 -2.96 -11.30
N PRO A 198 -17.44 -2.90 -12.63
CA PRO A 198 -17.04 -3.97 -13.53
C PRO A 198 -15.57 -4.35 -13.34
N ARG A 199 -15.28 -5.62 -13.56
CA ARG A 199 -13.93 -6.18 -13.53
C ARG A 199 -13.79 -7.21 -14.64
N GLY A 200 -12.55 -7.46 -15.02
CA GLY A 200 -12.20 -8.52 -15.95
C GLY A 200 -12.43 -9.93 -15.41
N ASP A 201 -12.00 -10.89 -16.23
CA ASP A 201 -12.13 -12.32 -15.99
C ASP A 201 -10.80 -13.04 -16.21
N GLU A 202 -10.62 -14.18 -15.55
CA GLU A 202 -9.46 -15.02 -15.79
C GLU A 202 -9.82 -16.05 -16.87
N ILE A 203 -9.18 -15.98 -18.04
CA ILE A 203 -9.43 -16.92 -19.15
C ILE A 203 -8.61 -18.21 -19.05
N GLY A 204 -7.61 -18.23 -18.17
CA GLY A 204 -6.71 -19.36 -17.96
C GLY A 204 -5.55 -19.39 -18.97
N SER A 205 -4.41 -19.95 -18.56
CA SER A 205 -3.19 -19.91 -19.39
C SER A 205 -3.19 -20.90 -20.56
N HIS A 206 -4.09 -21.87 -20.57
CA HIS A 206 -4.19 -22.91 -21.59
C HIS A 206 -4.76 -22.39 -22.92
N VAL A 207 -5.41 -21.21 -22.91
CA VAL A 207 -5.95 -20.56 -24.10
C VAL A 207 -5.06 -19.45 -24.66
N TYR A 208 -3.84 -19.31 -24.12
CA TYR A 208 -2.86 -18.37 -24.65
C TYR A 208 -2.23 -18.91 -25.95
N GLY A 209 -2.06 -18.03 -26.93
CA GLY A 209 -1.49 -18.35 -28.24
C GLY A 209 -2.49 -18.92 -29.25
N LEU A 210 -3.78 -18.98 -28.92
CA LEU A 210 -4.82 -19.52 -29.82
C LEU A 210 -5.31 -18.52 -30.88
N GLY A 211 -4.83 -17.29 -30.88
CA GLY A 211 -5.23 -16.27 -31.84
C GLY A 211 -4.61 -14.91 -31.51
N ASP A 212 -5.20 -13.85 -32.08
CA ASP A 212 -4.63 -12.50 -32.05
C ASP A 212 -5.30 -11.54 -31.07
N ILE A 213 -6.34 -11.98 -30.33
CA ILE A 213 -7.06 -11.10 -29.40
C ILE A 213 -6.23 -10.87 -28.13
N PRO A 214 -5.82 -9.64 -27.80
CA PRO A 214 -5.02 -9.37 -26.62
C PRO A 214 -5.76 -9.66 -25.31
N PHE A 215 -5.08 -10.35 -24.39
CA PHE A 215 -5.48 -10.52 -23.01
C PHE A 215 -4.60 -9.66 -22.10
N ILE A 216 -5.16 -8.55 -21.64
CA ILE A 216 -4.49 -7.51 -20.89
C ILE A 216 -4.43 -7.89 -19.42
N ARG A 217 -3.21 -8.08 -18.91
CA ARG A 217 -2.95 -8.28 -17.49
C ARG A 217 -2.44 -7.00 -16.87
N THR A 218 -2.24 -7.05 -15.56
CA THR A 218 -1.82 -5.88 -14.78
C THR A 218 -0.47 -5.30 -15.23
N SER A 219 0.39 -6.11 -15.85
CA SER A 219 1.70 -5.71 -16.39
C SER A 219 1.61 -4.94 -17.71
N GLU A 220 0.52 -5.09 -18.44
CA GLU A 220 0.26 -4.50 -19.76
C GLU A 220 -0.40 -3.12 -19.63
N ILE A 221 -0.62 -2.62 -18.41
CA ILE A 221 -1.17 -1.29 -18.15
C ILE A 221 -0.06 -0.39 -17.61
N ASN A 222 0.28 0.64 -18.37
CA ASN A 222 1.27 1.62 -17.97
C ASN A 222 1.05 2.96 -18.69
N ASN A 223 1.38 4.07 -18.03
CA ASN A 223 1.37 5.41 -18.64
C ASN A 223 0.06 5.80 -19.36
N TRP A 224 -1.09 5.42 -18.83
CA TRP A 224 -2.41 5.66 -19.45
C TRP A 224 -2.70 4.83 -20.71
N GLU A 225 -1.87 3.84 -21.04
CA GLU A 225 -1.96 3.03 -22.25
C GLU A 225 -2.06 1.53 -21.93
N VAL A 226 -2.60 0.79 -22.90
CA VAL A 226 -2.67 -0.67 -22.90
C VAL A 226 -1.64 -1.22 -23.89
N ASP A 227 -0.77 -2.10 -23.44
CA ASP A 227 0.17 -2.80 -24.32
C ASP A 227 -0.51 -3.97 -25.06
N LEU A 228 -0.90 -3.72 -26.31
CA LEU A 228 -1.50 -4.71 -27.21
C LEU A 228 -0.48 -5.71 -27.79
N ASN A 229 0.83 -5.47 -27.60
CA ASN A 229 1.90 -6.33 -28.12
C ASN A 229 2.25 -7.49 -27.18
N SER A 230 1.53 -7.65 -26.07
CA SER A 230 1.73 -8.79 -25.17
C SER A 230 1.61 -10.13 -25.91
N HIS A 231 2.47 -11.08 -25.56
CA HIS A 231 2.40 -12.46 -26.04
C HIS A 231 1.15 -13.21 -25.51
N LYS A 232 0.38 -12.60 -24.61
CA LYS A 232 -0.85 -13.17 -24.06
C LYS A 232 -2.02 -12.80 -24.98
N LYS A 233 -2.20 -13.59 -26.03
CA LYS A 233 -3.31 -13.45 -26.97
C LYS A 233 -4.16 -14.72 -27.03
N THR A 234 -5.43 -14.60 -27.39
CA THR A 234 -6.39 -15.71 -27.44
C THR A 234 -7.24 -15.66 -28.71
N SER A 235 -8.09 -16.67 -28.90
CA SER A 235 -8.90 -16.84 -30.10
C SER A 235 -10.20 -16.03 -30.07
N ASN A 236 -10.86 -15.92 -31.22
CA ASN A 236 -12.17 -15.26 -31.31
C ASN A 236 -13.25 -15.99 -30.50
N GLU A 237 -13.18 -17.33 -30.43
CA GLU A 237 -14.13 -18.16 -29.70
C GLU A 237 -14.04 -17.91 -28.18
N VAL A 238 -12.84 -17.63 -27.66
CA VAL A 238 -12.67 -17.23 -26.26
C VAL A 238 -13.16 -15.80 -26.07
N TYR A 239 -12.81 -14.88 -26.97
CA TYR A 239 -13.30 -13.50 -26.92
C TYR A 239 -14.83 -13.42 -26.87
N ASP A 240 -15.52 -14.16 -27.74
CA ASP A 240 -16.98 -14.17 -27.81
C ASP A 240 -17.65 -14.67 -26.52
N GLN A 241 -16.97 -15.48 -25.69
CA GLN A 241 -17.50 -15.92 -24.40
C GLN A 241 -17.51 -14.81 -23.34
N PHE A 242 -16.60 -13.83 -23.45
CA PHE A 242 -16.39 -12.81 -22.41
C PHE A 242 -16.73 -11.39 -22.87
N LYS A 243 -16.77 -11.11 -24.18
CA LYS A 243 -16.94 -9.75 -24.73
C LYS A 243 -18.17 -9.04 -24.20
N ASP A 244 -19.32 -9.71 -24.13
CA ASP A 244 -20.57 -9.08 -23.69
C ASP A 244 -20.58 -8.86 -22.17
N LYS A 245 -19.83 -9.68 -21.43
CA LYS A 245 -19.71 -9.59 -19.97
C LYS A 245 -18.74 -8.49 -19.53
N GLN A 246 -17.67 -8.29 -20.29
CA GLN A 246 -16.68 -7.24 -20.05
C GLN A 246 -17.12 -5.92 -20.66
N ASN A 247 -17.75 -5.94 -21.83
CA ASN A 247 -18.32 -4.76 -22.51
C ASN A 247 -17.35 -3.58 -22.52
N ILE A 248 -16.15 -3.78 -23.10
CA ILE A 248 -15.11 -2.74 -23.18
C ILE A 248 -15.52 -1.71 -24.23
N GLU A 249 -15.57 -0.44 -23.83
CA GLU A 249 -16.02 0.69 -24.65
C GLU A 249 -14.97 1.81 -24.69
N ILE A 250 -15.03 2.62 -25.73
CA ILE A 250 -14.18 3.81 -25.87
C ILE A 250 -14.51 4.76 -24.72
N GLY A 251 -13.48 5.23 -24.03
CA GLY A 251 -13.65 6.10 -22.87
C GLY A 251 -13.56 5.39 -21.51
N ASP A 252 -13.57 4.06 -21.50
CA ASP A 252 -13.37 3.29 -20.27
C ASP A 252 -12.00 3.59 -19.65
N ILE A 253 -11.97 3.68 -18.32
CA ILE A 253 -10.72 3.75 -17.57
C ILE A 253 -10.47 2.40 -16.91
N LEU A 254 -9.38 1.75 -17.31
CA LEU A 254 -8.89 0.56 -16.65
C LEU A 254 -8.07 0.94 -15.42
N LEU A 255 -8.30 0.28 -14.28
CA LEU A 255 -7.57 0.49 -13.03
C LEU A 255 -7.10 -0.84 -12.45
N VAL A 256 -5.78 -1.00 -12.28
CA VAL A 256 -5.20 -2.17 -11.63
C VAL A 256 -5.52 -2.13 -10.13
N LYS A 257 -6.37 -3.06 -9.67
CA LYS A 257 -6.81 -3.14 -8.26
C LYS A 257 -5.98 -4.08 -7.40
N ASP A 258 -5.25 -4.99 -8.03
CA ASP A 258 -4.55 -6.09 -7.39
C ASP A 258 -3.41 -6.53 -8.30
N GLY A 259 -2.29 -7.02 -7.75
CA GLY A 259 -1.10 -7.33 -8.54
C GLY A 259 0.20 -7.04 -7.79
N GLY A 260 1.30 -6.99 -8.55
CA GLY A 260 2.60 -6.64 -7.99
C GLY A 260 2.62 -5.23 -7.38
N PRO A 261 3.52 -4.96 -6.41
CA PRO A 261 3.54 -3.70 -5.66
C PRO A 261 3.71 -2.45 -6.54
N ASN A 262 4.33 -2.58 -7.72
CA ASN A 262 4.55 -1.49 -8.66
C ASN A 262 3.47 -1.38 -9.75
N LEU A 263 2.44 -2.23 -9.71
CA LEU A 263 1.38 -2.27 -10.72
C LEU A 263 0.05 -1.75 -10.19
N ILE A 264 -0.21 -1.92 -8.88
CA ILE A 264 -1.46 -1.47 -8.26
C ILE A 264 -1.59 0.06 -8.39
N GLY A 265 -2.74 0.50 -8.88
CA GLY A 265 -3.02 1.91 -9.13
C GLY A 265 -2.66 2.39 -10.53
N ASN A 266 -1.99 1.58 -11.36
CA ASN A 266 -1.79 1.91 -12.76
C ASN A 266 -3.14 1.99 -13.48
N THR A 267 -3.25 2.96 -14.39
CA THR A 267 -4.44 3.22 -15.18
C THR A 267 -4.15 3.21 -16.67
N ALA A 268 -5.16 2.86 -17.46
CA ALA A 268 -5.18 3.04 -18.90
C ALA A 268 -6.52 3.62 -19.35
N PHE A 269 -6.49 4.41 -20.44
CA PHE A 269 -7.67 4.93 -21.09
C PHE A 269 -7.92 4.14 -22.39
N ILE A 270 -9.13 3.63 -22.59
CA ILE A 270 -9.48 2.86 -23.78
C ILE A 270 -9.79 3.78 -24.96
N THR A 271 -9.00 3.66 -26.01
CA THR A 271 -9.23 4.34 -27.29
C THR A 271 -9.93 3.42 -28.29
N GLU A 272 -10.24 3.93 -29.49
CA GLU A 272 -10.83 3.16 -30.57
C GLU A 272 -10.00 1.91 -30.94
N LEU A 273 -8.68 1.98 -30.78
CA LEU A 273 -7.74 0.90 -31.08
C LEU A 273 -7.77 -0.23 -30.04
N ASP A 274 -8.23 0.06 -28.83
CA ASP A 274 -8.10 -0.82 -27.66
C ASP A 274 -9.41 -1.53 -27.30
N THR A 275 -10.46 -1.37 -28.10
CA THR A 275 -11.79 -1.92 -27.81
C THR A 275 -11.87 -3.44 -27.92
N ARG A 276 -11.04 -4.05 -28.78
CA ARG A 276 -11.05 -5.49 -29.04
C ARG A 276 -10.03 -6.24 -28.16
N ILE A 277 -10.24 -6.18 -26.85
CA ILE A 277 -9.38 -6.80 -25.83
C ILE A 277 -10.19 -7.59 -24.81
N LEU A 278 -9.52 -8.46 -24.06
CA LEU A 278 -10.02 -9.00 -22.80
C LEU A 278 -9.13 -8.52 -21.65
N ILE A 279 -9.71 -8.14 -20.52
CA ILE A 279 -8.97 -7.71 -19.33
C ILE A 279 -8.97 -8.79 -18.25
N GLN A 280 -7.86 -8.86 -17.51
CA GLN A 280 -7.68 -9.78 -16.39
C GLN A 280 -8.57 -9.41 -15.21
N SER A 281 -8.90 -10.42 -14.40
CA SER A 281 -9.73 -10.28 -13.21
C SER A 281 -9.18 -9.33 -12.12
N HIS A 282 -7.92 -8.92 -12.19
CA HIS A 282 -7.31 -7.95 -11.26
C HIS A 282 -7.42 -6.49 -11.73
N ILE A 283 -8.21 -6.22 -12.78
CA ILE A 283 -8.43 -4.90 -13.37
C ILE A 283 -9.89 -4.52 -13.18
N PHE A 284 -10.13 -3.32 -12.63
CA PHE A 284 -11.44 -2.66 -12.69
C PHE A 284 -11.57 -1.89 -14.00
N GLN A 285 -12.80 -1.79 -14.48
CA GLN A 285 -13.21 -0.94 -15.59
C GLN A 285 -14.17 0.11 -15.00
N ILE A 286 -13.83 1.38 -15.14
CA ILE A 286 -14.53 2.55 -14.58
C ILE A 286 -15.14 3.36 -15.72
#